data_AF-A0A2Z6R156-F1
#
_entry.id   AF-A0A2Z6R156-F1
#
_cell.length_a   1.000
_cell.length_b   1.000
_cell.length_c   1.000
_cell.angle_alpha   90.00
_cell.angle_beta   90.00
_cell.angle_gamma   90.00
#
_symmetry.space_group_name_H-M   'P 1'
#
loop_
_entity.id
_entity.type
_entity.pdbx_description
1 polymer ?
#
loop_
_entity_poly.entity_id
_entity_poly.type
_entity_poly.pdbx_seq_one_letter_code
_entity_poly.pdbx_strand_id
1 'polypeptide(L)'
;MQARSRNFAESPVLPTENIPKIPLSPALNDPANYGNYSSSTPSNNHQRYKDLLIFEERLKQNLHQLQRRSYKYEAFLGFNCLLIPILIYVVFVYESKNPTFQFFSKLFLFIAVTTLLMFFMKNIYAEKVRVATRFVPQCNRVLRQFNMHFNASGGEIVFYKKVPRKFQEGFERYRQMYYTKKSQRAKEREEKEKEKGNVKGKDKDI
;
A
#
# COMPACT_ATOMS: atom_id res chain seq x y z
N MET A 1 -57.00 -23.86 -12.61
CA MET A 1 -56.18 -22.75 -12.05
C MET A 1 -55.28 -23.33 -10.97
N GLN A 2 -54.33 -24.19 -11.33
CA GLN A 2 -52.95 -23.90 -11.75
C GLN A 2 -52.06 -23.37 -10.61
N ALA A 3 -51.43 -24.34 -9.93
CA ALA A 3 -50.32 -24.16 -9.03
C ALA A 3 -49.13 -23.54 -9.78
N ARG A 4 -48.55 -22.46 -9.23
CA ARG A 4 -47.34 -21.84 -9.79
C ARG A 4 -46.17 -22.06 -8.85
N SER A 5 -45.26 -22.89 -9.33
CA SER A 5 -44.04 -23.39 -8.73
C SER A 5 -43.11 -22.27 -8.25
N ARG A 6 -42.39 -22.53 -7.15
CA ARG A 6 -41.32 -21.68 -6.61
C ARG A 6 -40.12 -21.74 -7.57
N ASN A 7 -39.82 -20.64 -8.25
CA ASN A 7 -38.60 -20.52 -9.04
C ASN A 7 -37.40 -20.37 -8.10
N PHE A 8 -36.64 -21.45 -7.99
CA PHE A 8 -35.31 -21.51 -7.39
C PHE A 8 -34.37 -20.66 -8.25
N ALA A 9 -33.65 -19.73 -7.64
CA ALA A 9 -32.73 -18.85 -8.34
C ALA A 9 -31.60 -19.69 -8.98
N GLU A 10 -31.59 -19.70 -10.30
CA GLU A 10 -30.55 -20.25 -11.15
C GLU A 10 -29.23 -19.50 -10.88
N SER A 11 -28.24 -20.22 -10.37
CA SER A 11 -26.86 -19.71 -10.26
C SER A 11 -26.21 -19.75 -11.64
N PRO A 12 -25.43 -18.73 -12.04
CA PRO A 12 -24.80 -18.71 -13.36
C PRO A 12 -23.81 -19.87 -13.49
N VAL A 13 -24.12 -20.80 -14.40
CA VAL A 13 -23.23 -21.90 -14.80
C VAL A 13 -22.03 -21.30 -15.52
N LEU A 14 -20.85 -21.45 -14.92
CA LEU A 14 -19.58 -21.12 -15.56
C LEU A 14 -19.33 -22.11 -16.72
N PRO A 15 -18.93 -21.65 -17.92
CA PRO A 15 -18.55 -22.55 -19.00
C PRO A 15 -17.38 -23.46 -18.56
N THR A 16 -17.63 -24.76 -18.58
CA THR A 16 -16.62 -25.80 -18.39
C THR A 16 -15.98 -26.09 -19.74
N GLU A 17 -14.97 -25.33 -20.17
CA GLU A 17 -14.09 -25.77 -21.27
C GLU A 17 -12.78 -24.96 -21.37
N ASN A 18 -11.73 -25.42 -20.69
CA ASN A 18 -10.36 -25.56 -21.20
C ASN A 18 -9.41 -25.79 -20.02
N ILE A 19 -9.33 -27.04 -19.59
CA ILE A 19 -8.20 -27.51 -18.78
C ILE A 19 -7.07 -27.78 -19.78
N PRO A 20 -5.91 -27.09 -19.71
CA PRO A 20 -4.76 -27.50 -20.48
C PRO A 20 -4.38 -28.92 -20.05
N LYS A 21 -4.36 -29.88 -21.00
CA LYS A 21 -3.81 -31.22 -20.77
C LYS A 21 -2.37 -31.07 -20.30
N ILE A 22 -2.14 -31.28 -19.01
CA ILE A 22 -0.80 -31.49 -18.46
C ILE A 22 -0.31 -32.80 -19.08
N PRO A 23 0.82 -32.82 -19.80
CA PRO A 23 1.41 -34.07 -20.27
C PRO A 23 1.75 -34.91 -19.05
N LEU A 24 1.20 -36.12 -19.04
CA LEU A 24 1.52 -37.18 -18.08
C LEU A 24 3.05 -37.36 -18.05
N SER A 25 3.63 -37.27 -16.85
CA SER A 25 5.05 -37.50 -16.61
C SER A 25 5.45 -38.89 -17.13
N PRO A 26 6.50 -39.02 -17.96
CA PRO A 26 7.07 -40.33 -18.21
C PRO A 26 7.80 -40.79 -16.94
N ALA A 27 7.70 -42.10 -16.70
CA ALA A 27 8.15 -42.80 -15.52
C ALA A 27 9.60 -42.43 -15.12
N LEU A 28 9.77 -42.21 -13.82
CA LEU A 28 11.04 -42.24 -13.11
C LEU A 28 11.62 -43.65 -13.26
N ASN A 29 12.66 -43.81 -14.08
CA ASN A 29 13.64 -44.90 -14.00
C ASN A 29 14.85 -44.57 -14.89
N ASP A 30 15.75 -43.74 -14.39
CA ASP A 30 17.14 -43.72 -14.85
C ASP A 30 18.04 -43.29 -13.67
N PRO A 31 18.79 -44.20 -13.02
CA PRO A 31 19.57 -43.88 -11.83
C PRO A 31 20.97 -43.29 -12.15
N ALA A 32 21.25 -42.88 -13.39
CA ALA A 32 22.63 -42.65 -13.84
C ALA A 32 22.94 -41.22 -14.32
N ASN A 33 22.27 -40.18 -13.83
CA ASN A 33 22.63 -38.80 -14.18
C ASN A 33 22.61 -37.82 -12.99
N TYR A 34 23.38 -38.14 -11.94
CA TYR A 34 23.73 -37.22 -10.86
C TYR A 34 25.00 -36.41 -11.17
N GLY A 35 25.14 -35.95 -12.41
CA GLY A 35 26.38 -35.34 -12.84
C GLY A 35 26.17 -34.31 -13.92
N ASN A 36 25.28 -33.33 -13.72
CA ASN A 36 25.27 -32.06 -14.47
C ASN A 36 24.25 -31.01 -13.96
N TYR A 37 24.11 -30.82 -12.64
CA TYR A 37 23.75 -29.47 -12.15
C TYR A 37 25.02 -28.64 -12.02
N SER A 38 25.72 -28.54 -13.14
CA SER A 38 26.85 -27.63 -13.31
C SER A 38 26.32 -26.22 -13.12
N SER A 39 26.83 -25.60 -12.07
CA SER A 39 26.83 -24.17 -11.85
C SER A 39 27.38 -23.44 -13.08
N SER A 40 26.50 -22.99 -13.97
CA SER A 40 26.82 -22.02 -15.03
C SER A 40 26.14 -20.66 -14.73
N THR A 41 26.97 -19.75 -14.26
CA THR A 41 26.91 -18.28 -14.13
C THR A 41 26.27 -17.51 -15.32
N PRO A 42 26.16 -16.16 -15.35
CA PRO A 42 25.64 -15.18 -14.40
C PRO A 42 24.79 -14.09 -15.14
N SER A 43 23.61 -14.40 -15.71
CA SER A 43 22.70 -13.35 -16.25
C SER A 43 21.30 -13.36 -15.61
N ASN A 44 20.84 -14.52 -15.13
CA ASN A 44 19.52 -14.68 -14.52
C ASN A 44 19.43 -13.98 -13.14
N ASN A 45 20.51 -13.95 -12.36
CA ASN A 45 20.50 -13.36 -11.02
C ASN A 45 20.19 -11.86 -11.04
N HIS A 46 20.63 -11.12 -12.06
CA HIS A 46 20.29 -9.70 -12.21
C HIS A 46 18.78 -9.49 -12.38
N GLN A 47 18.11 -10.29 -13.22
CA GLN A 47 16.66 -10.20 -13.41
C GLN A 47 15.91 -10.58 -12.14
N ARG A 48 16.35 -11.64 -11.45
CA ARG A 48 15.77 -12.02 -10.14
C ARG A 48 15.87 -10.90 -9.11
N TYR A 49 17.03 -10.25 -8.99
CA TYR A 49 17.22 -9.13 -8.08
C TYR A 49 16.37 -7.92 -8.47
N LYS A 50 16.25 -7.65 -9.77
CA LYS A 50 15.40 -6.60 -10.31
C LYS A 50 13.92 -6.86 -9.98
N ASP A 51 13.42 -8.05 -10.25
CA ASP A 51 12.03 -8.43 -10.00
C ASP A 51 11.68 -8.39 -8.51
N LEU A 52 12.61 -8.83 -7.67
CA LEU A 52 12.49 -8.79 -6.22
C LEU A 52 12.45 -7.36 -5.68
N LEU A 53 13.27 -6.47 -6.24
CA LEU A 53 13.26 -5.05 -5.88
C LEU A 53 11.97 -4.35 -6.37
N ILE A 54 11.48 -4.71 -7.57
CA ILE A 54 10.19 -4.23 -8.07
C ILE A 54 9.05 -4.71 -7.17
N PHE A 55 9.10 -5.97 -6.73
CA PHE A 55 8.12 -6.55 -5.82
C PHE A 55 8.11 -5.82 -4.47
N GLU A 56 9.28 -5.53 -3.90
CA GLU A 56 9.44 -4.71 -2.69
C GLU A 56 8.81 -3.33 -2.86
N GLU A 57 9.11 -2.65 -3.96
CA GLU A 57 8.56 -1.32 -4.25
C GLU A 57 7.02 -1.38 -4.41
N ARG A 58 6.49 -2.43 -5.04
CA ARG A 58 5.03 -2.65 -5.15
C ARG A 58 4.40 -2.89 -3.79
N LEU A 59 5.01 -3.69 -2.91
CA LEU A 59 4.50 -3.93 -1.56
C LEU A 59 4.46 -2.62 -0.76
N LYS A 60 5.53 -1.83 -0.84
CA LYS A 60 5.64 -0.52 -0.19
C LYS A 60 4.59 0.46 -0.72
N GLN A 61 4.38 0.50 -2.03
CA GLN A 61 3.36 1.34 -2.65
C GLN A 61 1.95 0.94 -2.21
N ASN A 62 1.65 -0.37 -2.17
CA ASN A 62 0.35 -0.86 -1.69
C ASN A 62 0.12 -0.52 -0.21
N LEU A 63 1.14 -0.67 0.64
CA LEU A 63 1.05 -0.27 2.06
C LEU A 63 0.80 1.23 2.20
N HIS A 64 1.55 2.07 1.49
CA HIS A 64 1.42 3.52 1.56
C HIS A 64 0.04 3.98 1.05
N GLN A 65 -0.48 3.39 -0.02
CA GLN A 65 -1.84 3.70 -0.49
C GLN A 65 -2.90 3.39 0.57
N LEU A 66 -2.71 2.30 1.31
CA LEU A 66 -3.59 1.89 2.39
C LEU A 66 -3.57 2.89 3.55
N GLN A 67 -2.38 3.37 3.92
CA GLN A 67 -2.18 4.38 4.98
C GLN A 67 -2.63 5.80 4.56
N ARG A 68 -2.39 6.20 3.31
CA ARG A 68 -2.80 7.53 2.81
C ARG A 68 -4.32 7.68 2.76
N ARG A 69 -5.03 6.58 2.54
CA ARG A 69 -6.49 6.55 2.60
C ARG A 69 -7.01 6.75 4.03
N SER A 70 -6.26 6.42 5.09
CA SER A 70 -6.75 6.57 6.48
C SER A 70 -6.49 7.95 7.08
N TYR A 71 -5.36 8.60 6.77
CA TYR A 71 -4.95 9.86 7.41
C TYR A 71 -5.89 11.06 7.16
N LYS A 72 -6.51 11.13 5.96
CA LYS A 72 -7.43 12.23 5.63
C LYS A 72 -8.67 12.26 6.53
N TYR A 73 -9.15 11.09 6.93
CA TYR A 73 -10.33 10.96 7.79
C TYR A 73 -10.00 11.24 9.25
N GLU A 74 -8.81 10.85 9.70
CA GLU A 74 -8.31 11.12 11.04
C GLU A 74 -8.15 12.62 11.30
N ALA A 75 -7.60 13.38 10.34
CA ALA A 75 -7.50 14.83 10.44
C ALA A 75 -8.88 15.52 10.49
N PHE A 76 -9.82 15.09 9.65
CA PHE A 76 -11.19 15.64 9.66
C PHE A 76 -11.92 15.33 10.97
N LEU A 77 -11.74 14.13 11.50
CA LEU A 77 -12.32 13.75 12.78
C LEU A 77 -11.68 14.52 13.94
N GLY A 78 -10.34 14.61 13.98
CA GLY A 78 -9.63 15.38 14.99
C GLY A 78 -10.07 16.85 14.98
N PHE A 79 -10.25 17.43 13.80
CA PHE A 79 -10.82 18.77 13.64
C PHE A 79 -12.23 18.86 14.23
N ASN A 80 -13.13 17.93 13.91
CA ASN A 80 -14.48 17.91 14.50
C ASN A 80 -14.46 17.75 16.03
N CYS A 81 -13.57 16.90 16.56
CA CYS A 81 -13.41 16.70 18.01
C CYS A 81 -12.89 17.95 18.73
N LEU A 82 -12.03 18.75 18.10
CA LEU A 82 -11.52 20.01 18.64
C LEU A 82 -12.53 21.16 18.48
N LEU A 83 -13.31 21.14 17.40
CA LEU A 83 -14.32 22.14 17.10
C LEU A 83 -15.50 22.09 18.09
N ILE A 84 -15.94 20.90 18.51
CA ILE A 84 -17.06 20.74 19.46
C ILE A 84 -16.85 21.49 20.79
N PRO A 85 -15.74 21.32 21.55
CA PRO A 85 -15.55 22.05 22.80
C PRO A 85 -15.43 23.56 22.59
N ILE A 86 -14.87 24.01 21.46
CA ILE A 86 -14.82 25.44 21.10
C ILE A 86 -16.24 25.99 20.92
N LEU A 87 -17.10 25.28 20.19
CA LEU A 87 -18.49 25.68 20.00
C LEU A 87 -19.30 25.65 21.28
N ILE A 88 -19.06 24.65 22.16
CA ILE A 88 -19.66 24.61 23.48
C ILE A 88 -19.25 25.84 24.30
N TYR A 89 -17.97 26.19 24.32
CA TYR A 89 -17.50 27.39 25.01
C TYR A 89 -18.16 28.67 24.45
N VAL A 90 -18.23 28.81 23.12
CA VAL A 90 -18.87 29.96 22.46
C VAL A 90 -20.38 30.02 22.74
N VAL A 91 -21.07 28.89 22.82
CA VAL A 91 -22.53 28.85 23.05
C VAL A 91 -22.88 29.08 24.53
N PHE A 92 -22.08 28.59 25.48
CA PHE A 92 -22.40 28.63 26.91
C PHE A 92 -21.75 29.79 27.66
N VAL A 93 -20.54 30.22 27.29
CA VAL A 93 -19.77 31.24 28.03
C VAL A 93 -19.81 32.59 27.33
N TYR A 94 -19.84 32.60 26.00
CA TYR A 94 -19.89 33.84 25.22
C TYR A 94 -21.34 34.23 24.91
N GLU A 95 -21.98 34.92 25.85
CA GLU A 95 -23.30 35.53 25.67
C GLU A 95 -23.21 36.71 24.68
N SER A 96 -23.19 36.39 23.38
CA SER A 96 -23.21 37.39 22.31
C SER A 96 -24.57 38.08 22.26
N LYS A 97 -24.58 39.43 22.23
CA LYS A 97 -25.80 40.25 22.06
C LYS A 97 -26.52 40.02 20.73
N ASN A 98 -25.87 39.41 19.73
CA ASN A 98 -26.45 39.17 18.41
C ASN A 98 -27.21 37.84 18.39
N PRO A 99 -28.56 37.84 18.34
CA PRO A 99 -29.35 36.60 18.38
C PRO A 99 -29.07 35.67 17.20
N THR A 100 -28.77 36.23 16.04
CA THR A 100 -28.40 35.50 14.83
C THR A 100 -27.14 34.66 15.02
N PHE A 101 -26.11 35.21 15.68
CA PHE A 101 -24.86 34.50 15.93
C PHE A 101 -25.04 33.31 16.89
N GLN A 102 -25.91 33.46 17.89
CA GLN A 102 -26.24 32.36 18.80
C GLN A 102 -26.97 31.22 18.08
N PHE A 103 -27.92 31.54 17.19
CA PHE A 103 -28.63 30.55 16.39
C PHE A 103 -27.67 29.76 15.49
N PHE A 104 -26.79 30.44 14.76
CA PHE A 104 -25.80 29.79 13.91
C PHE A 104 -24.84 28.91 14.72
N SER A 105 -24.38 29.36 15.89
CA SER A 105 -23.49 28.59 16.76
C SER A 105 -24.17 27.32 17.29
N LYS A 106 -25.44 27.39 17.69
CA LYS A 106 -26.25 26.23 18.12
C LYS A 106 -26.54 25.26 16.97
N LEU A 107 -26.85 25.77 15.78
CA LEU A 107 -27.06 24.96 14.58
C LEU A 107 -25.78 24.22 14.19
N PHE A 108 -24.64 24.91 14.22
CA PHE A 108 -23.35 24.32 13.88
C PHE A 108 -22.89 23.30 14.94
N LEU A 109 -23.19 23.54 16.22
CA LEU A 109 -23.02 22.55 17.29
C LEU A 109 -23.84 21.28 17.03
N PHE A 110 -25.12 21.41 16.64
CA PHE A 110 -25.97 20.26 16.32
C PHE A 110 -25.44 19.47 15.10
N ILE A 111 -25.00 20.16 14.05
CA ILE A 111 -24.39 19.54 12.87
C ILE A 111 -23.08 18.81 13.23
N ALA A 112 -22.23 19.41 14.07
CA ALA A 112 -20.98 18.80 14.51
C ALA A 112 -21.23 17.52 15.35
N VAL A 113 -22.18 17.57 16.29
CA VAL A 113 -22.57 16.40 17.11
C VAL A 113 -23.17 15.29 16.26
N THR A 114 -24.09 15.60 15.34
CA THR A 114 -24.68 14.59 14.45
C THR A 114 -23.64 13.97 13.51
N THR A 115 -22.69 14.76 13.00
CA THR A 115 -21.55 14.27 12.19
C THR A 115 -20.66 13.33 13.01
N LEU A 116 -20.34 13.70 14.24
CA LEU A 116 -19.56 12.86 15.16
C LEU A 116 -20.27 11.54 15.45
N LEU A 117 -21.59 11.59 15.67
CA LEU A 117 -22.40 10.41 15.97
C LEU A 117 -22.54 9.50 14.74
N MET A 118 -22.79 10.05 13.55
CA MET A 118 -22.73 9.29 12.29
C MET A 118 -21.38 8.64 12.11
N PHE A 119 -20.31 9.31 12.53
CA PHE A 119 -18.97 8.81 12.39
C PHE A 119 -18.68 7.62 13.34
N PHE A 120 -19.06 7.73 14.62
CA PHE A 120 -18.97 6.60 15.58
C PHE A 120 -19.85 5.43 15.15
N MET A 121 -21.09 5.69 14.73
CA MET A 121 -22.02 4.66 14.24
C MET A 121 -21.51 3.98 12.97
N LYS A 122 -20.89 4.74 12.06
CA LYS A 122 -20.33 4.17 10.83
C LYS A 122 -19.14 3.25 11.09
N ASN A 123 -18.39 3.41 12.19
CA ASN A 123 -17.26 2.53 12.55
C ASN A 123 -16.25 2.23 11.41
N ILE A 124 -16.23 3.06 10.36
CA ILE A 124 -15.41 2.86 9.16
C ILE A 124 -13.93 3.12 9.50
N TYR A 125 -13.63 3.88 10.54
CA TYR A 125 -12.26 4.29 10.85
C TYR A 125 -11.50 3.15 11.51
N ALA A 126 -12.15 2.37 12.38
CA ALA A 126 -11.56 1.14 12.89
C ALA A 126 -11.33 0.14 11.75
N GLU A 127 -12.28 0.03 10.81
CA GLU A 127 -12.16 -0.85 9.64
C GLU A 127 -10.93 -0.51 8.78
N LYS A 128 -10.72 0.77 8.46
CA LYS A 128 -9.62 1.20 7.57
C LYS A 128 -8.25 1.13 8.24
N VAL A 129 -8.15 1.47 9.53
CA VAL A 129 -6.91 1.31 10.30
C VAL A 129 -6.58 -0.18 10.54
N ARG A 130 -7.61 -1.01 10.74
CA ARG A 130 -7.47 -2.47 10.87
C ARG A 130 -7.04 -3.15 9.56
N VAL A 131 -7.45 -2.63 8.41
CA VAL A 131 -7.03 -3.15 7.10
C VAL A 131 -5.54 -2.88 6.86
N ALA A 132 -5.04 -1.68 7.18
CA ALA A 132 -3.61 -1.37 7.05
C ALA A 132 -2.74 -2.25 7.98
N THR A 133 -3.20 -2.50 9.19
CA THR A 133 -2.51 -3.37 10.16
C THR A 133 -2.59 -4.86 9.80
N ARG A 134 -3.63 -5.31 9.09
CA ARG A 134 -3.76 -6.70 8.60
C ARG A 134 -3.03 -6.98 7.30
N PHE A 135 -2.72 -5.95 6.50
CA PHE A 135 -2.01 -6.11 5.23
C PHE A 135 -0.66 -6.82 5.40
N VAL A 136 0.14 -6.38 6.37
CA VAL A 136 1.48 -6.90 6.65
C VAL A 136 1.46 -8.39 7.02
N PRO A 137 0.68 -8.85 8.03
CA PRO A 137 0.61 -10.27 8.35
C PRO A 137 -0.01 -11.11 7.22
N GLN A 138 -0.93 -10.56 6.43
CA GLN A 138 -1.51 -11.26 5.27
C GLN A 138 -0.47 -11.48 4.17
N CYS A 139 0.34 -10.47 3.84
CA CYS A 139 1.47 -10.63 2.92
C CYS A 139 2.51 -11.62 3.47
N ASN A 140 2.87 -11.49 4.75
CA ASN A 140 3.89 -12.34 5.37
C ASN A 140 3.53 -13.83 5.40
N ARG A 141 2.23 -14.17 5.41
CA ARG A 141 1.79 -15.57 5.24
C ARG A 141 2.21 -16.16 3.89
N VAL A 142 2.10 -15.38 2.82
CA VAL A 142 2.50 -15.80 1.46
C VAL A 142 4.02 -15.73 1.31
N LEU A 143 4.66 -14.63 1.75
CA LEU A 143 6.11 -14.46 1.65
C LEU A 143 6.89 -15.55 2.41
N ARG A 144 6.30 -16.12 3.47
CA ARG A 144 6.91 -17.23 4.22
C ARG A 144 7.15 -18.47 3.37
N GLN A 145 6.30 -18.74 2.37
CA GLN A 145 6.51 -19.85 1.42
C GLN A 145 7.80 -19.65 0.60
N PHE A 146 8.18 -18.40 0.37
CA PHE A 146 9.40 -18.02 -0.34
C PHE A 146 10.59 -17.76 0.59
N ASN A 147 10.49 -18.13 1.87
CA ASN A 147 11.49 -17.83 2.89
C ASN A 147 11.84 -16.32 2.98
N MET A 148 10.83 -15.46 2.86
CA MET A 148 10.93 -14.02 3.02
C MET A 148 9.88 -13.48 4.00
N HIS A 149 10.07 -12.26 4.49
CA HIS A 149 9.03 -11.48 5.14
C HIS A 149 9.20 -10.00 4.83
N PHE A 150 8.10 -9.26 4.81
CA PHE A 150 8.07 -7.83 4.58
C PHE A 150 8.07 -7.10 5.93
N ASN A 151 9.02 -6.17 6.08
CA ASN A 151 9.08 -5.28 7.23
C ASN A 151 8.42 -3.94 6.87
N ALA A 152 7.25 -3.66 7.46
CA ALA A 152 6.50 -2.44 7.19
C ALA A 152 7.20 -1.16 7.66
N SER A 153 8.05 -1.24 8.70
CA SER A 153 8.78 -0.09 9.24
C SER A 153 9.95 0.33 8.34
N GLY A 154 10.67 -0.65 7.78
CA GLY A 154 11.74 -0.39 6.82
C GLY A 154 11.23 -0.21 5.38
N GLY A 155 10.06 -0.77 5.07
CA GLY A 155 9.57 -0.89 3.69
C GLY A 155 10.41 -1.86 2.86
N GLU A 156 11.14 -2.76 3.50
CA GLU A 156 12.09 -3.67 2.88
C GLU A 156 11.67 -5.13 3.05
N ILE A 157 12.07 -5.97 2.08
CA ILE A 157 11.96 -7.43 2.20
C ILE A 157 13.22 -7.96 2.90
N VAL A 158 13.00 -8.84 3.88
CA VAL A 158 14.04 -9.51 4.65
C VAL A 158 13.94 -11.02 4.42
N PHE A 159 15.10 -11.68 4.28
CA PHE A 159 15.19 -13.12 4.06
C PHE A 159 15.35 -13.88 5.37
N TYR A 160 14.77 -15.08 5.45
CA TYR A 160 15.14 -16.01 6.51
C TYR A 160 16.52 -16.61 6.24
N LYS A 161 17.17 -17.09 7.30
CA LYS A 161 18.49 -17.75 7.27
C LYS A 161 18.58 -18.97 6.34
N LYS A 162 17.44 -19.52 5.93
CA LYS A 162 17.34 -20.64 4.98
C LYS A 162 17.74 -20.26 3.55
N VAL A 163 17.72 -18.97 3.21
CA VAL A 163 18.16 -18.49 1.89
C VAL A 163 19.70 -18.42 1.87
N PRO A 164 20.37 -18.95 0.83
CA PRO A 164 21.84 -18.94 0.75
C PRO A 164 22.43 -17.53 0.92
N ARG A 165 23.49 -17.41 1.73
CA ARG A 165 24.17 -16.12 1.99
C ARG A 165 24.67 -15.43 0.73
N LYS A 166 25.21 -16.19 -0.23
CA LYS A 166 25.64 -15.68 -1.55
C LYS A 166 24.52 -14.94 -2.30
N PHE A 167 23.27 -15.39 -2.14
CA PHE A 167 22.12 -14.72 -2.76
C PHE A 167 21.70 -13.47 -1.99
N GLN A 168 21.69 -13.53 -0.65
CA GLN A 168 21.37 -12.37 0.20
C GLN A 168 22.35 -11.22 -0.09
N GLU A 169 23.65 -11.50 -0.05
CA GLU A 169 24.70 -10.51 -0.33
C GLU A 169 24.63 -9.99 -1.77
N GLY A 170 24.33 -10.87 -2.74
CA GLY A 170 24.16 -10.47 -4.14
C GLY A 170 22.99 -9.51 -4.35
N PHE A 171 21.86 -9.76 -3.68
CA PHE A 171 20.70 -8.89 -3.71
C PHE A 171 20.93 -7.57 -2.96
N GLU A 172 21.57 -7.60 -1.79
CA GLU A 172 21.92 -6.40 -1.03
C GLU A 172 22.83 -5.47 -1.84
N ARG A 173 23.86 -6.02 -2.49
CA ARG A 173 24.72 -5.25 -3.41
C ARG A 173 23.93 -4.64 -4.57
N TYR A 174 22.99 -5.39 -5.15
CA TYR A 174 22.12 -4.88 -6.20
C TYR A 174 21.24 -3.73 -5.71
N ARG A 175 20.63 -3.89 -4.52
CA ARG A 175 19.79 -2.88 -3.86
C ARG A 175 20.59 -1.60 -3.60
N GLN A 176 21.81 -1.71 -3.05
CA GLN A 176 22.71 -0.59 -2.82
C GLN A 176 23.03 0.15 -4.13
N MET A 177 23.47 -0.58 -5.16
CA MET A 177 23.76 -0.01 -6.49
C MET A 177 22.55 0.74 -7.08
N TYR A 178 21.34 0.18 -6.94
CA TYR A 178 20.12 0.82 -7.39
C TYR A 178 19.86 2.15 -6.67
N TYR A 179 19.95 2.18 -5.34
CA TYR A 179 19.70 3.40 -4.57
C TYR A 179 20.78 4.46 -4.77
N THR A 180 22.05 4.07 -4.87
CA THR A 180 23.14 4.98 -5.24
C THR A 180 22.86 5.63 -6.59
N LYS A 181 22.52 4.83 -7.62
CA LYS A 181 22.19 5.34 -8.96
C LYS A 181 20.94 6.23 -8.96
N LYS A 182 19.94 5.92 -8.14
CA LYS A 182 18.73 6.75 -7.98
C LYS A 182 19.06 8.12 -7.38
N SER A 183 19.91 8.16 -6.34
CA SER A 183 20.35 9.42 -5.71
C SER A 183 21.20 10.28 -6.63
N GLN A 184 22.13 9.68 -7.40
CA GLN A 184 22.97 10.39 -8.38
C GLN A 184 22.12 11.08 -9.44
N ARG A 185 21.17 10.34 -10.03
CA ARG A 185 20.24 10.89 -11.03
C ARG A 185 19.34 12.00 -10.49
N ALA A 186 19.00 12.00 -9.20
CA ALA A 186 18.25 13.08 -8.58
C ALA A 186 19.09 14.34 -8.47
N LYS A 187 20.34 14.22 -7.97
CA LYS A 187 21.29 15.33 -7.88
C LYS A 187 21.62 15.94 -9.25
N GLU A 188 21.87 15.10 -10.25
CA GLU A 188 22.11 15.55 -11.63
C GLU A 188 20.92 16.33 -12.22
N ARG A 189 19.68 15.98 -11.84
CA ARG A 189 18.49 16.72 -12.28
C ARG A 189 18.38 18.06 -11.58
N GLU A 190 18.61 18.11 -10.28
CA GLU A 190 18.62 19.35 -9.49
C GLU A 190 19.71 20.31 -9.98
N GLU A 191 20.91 19.80 -10.31
CA GLU A 191 22.00 20.60 -10.89
C GLU A 191 21.62 21.19 -12.25
N LYS A 192 21.04 20.38 -13.14
CA LYS A 192 20.53 20.85 -14.45
C LYS A 192 19.40 21.88 -14.31
N GLU A 193 18.55 21.75 -13.29
CA GLU A 193 17.50 22.73 -13.01
C GLU A 193 18.07 24.06 -12.51
N LYS A 194 19.10 24.03 -11.65
CA LYS A 194 19.82 25.23 -11.20
C LYS A 194 20.56 25.93 -12.33
N GLU A 195 21.22 25.17 -13.20
CA GLU A 195 21.94 25.71 -14.36
C GLU A 195 20.99 26.41 -15.34
N LYS A 196 19.84 25.79 -15.65
CA LYS A 196 18.78 26.41 -16.48
C LYS A 196 18.16 27.65 -15.84
N GLY A 197 18.00 27.67 -14.52
CA GLY A 197 17.53 28.84 -13.78
C GLY A 197 18.51 30.02 -13.85
N ASN A 198 19.82 29.75 -13.79
CA ASN A 198 20.88 30.77 -13.86
C ASN A 198 21.01 31.40 -15.25
N VAL A 199 20.87 30.61 -16.31
CA VAL A 199 20.88 31.13 -17.71
C VAL A 199 19.67 32.04 -17.97
N LYS A 200 18.49 31.67 -17.47
CA LYS A 200 17.26 32.46 -17.63
C LYS A 200 17.24 33.75 -16.80
N GLY A 201 18.09 33.86 -15.77
CA GLY A 201 18.32 35.10 -15.03
C GLY A 201 19.15 36.10 -15.84
N LYS A 202 20.23 35.63 -16.48
CA LYS A 202 21.12 36.48 -17.29
C LYS A 202 20.47 37.09 -18.54
N ASP A 203 19.54 36.39 -19.18
CA ASP A 203 18.80 36.90 -20.36
C ASP A 203 17.74 37.97 -20.03
N LYS A 204 17.46 38.22 -18.74
CA LYS A 204 16.50 39.26 -18.32
C LYS A 204 17.16 40.58 -17.92
N ASP A 205 18.48 40.58 -17.80
CA ASP A 205 19.27 41.74 -17.40
C ASP A 205 20.00 42.40 -18.60
N ILE A 206 19.59 42.06 -19.84
CA ILE A 206 20.01 42.69 -21.10
C ILE A 206 18.80 43.33 -21.78
#